data_AF-A0A2S9G3G0-F1
#
_entry.id   AF-A0A2S9G3G0-F1
#
_cell.length_a   1.000
_cell.length_b   1.000
_cell.length_c   1.000
_cell.angle_alpha   90.00
_cell.angle_beta   90.00
_cell.angle_gamma   90.00
#
_symmetry.space_group_name_H-M   'P 1'
#
loop_
_entity.id
_entity.type
_entity.pdbx_description
1 polymer ?
#
loop_
_entity_poly.entity_id
_entity_poly.type
_entity_poly.pdbx_seq_one_letter_code
_entity_poly.pdbx_strand_id
1 'polypeptide(L)'
;RGTALADIGGFRSEVGRIGKVPVGGEETELFLRLRTLRPAGRGLLDPKARVQHYISADRVTLRYFVSRCYHEGLSKAVVTKLAAA
;
A
#
# COMPACT_ATOMS: atom_id res chain seq x y z
N ARG A 1 2.74 -14.37 17.89
CA ARG A 1 1.75 -13.45 17.27
C ARG A 1 2.17 -13.23 15.83
N GLY A 2 1.41 -13.75 14.85
CA GLY A 2 1.75 -13.73 13.43
C GLY A 2 0.65 -14.29 12.51
N THR A 3 -0.61 -14.31 12.96
CA THR A 3 -1.66 -15.08 12.31
C THR A 3 -2.32 -14.31 11.17
N ALA A 4 -2.75 -13.06 11.37
CA ALA A 4 -3.54 -12.35 10.37
C ALA A 4 -2.85 -12.15 9.00
N LEU A 5 -1.53 -11.93 8.97
CA LEU A 5 -0.78 -11.74 7.72
C LEU A 5 -0.51 -13.08 7.01
N ALA A 6 -0.21 -14.13 7.79
CA ALA A 6 0.00 -15.49 7.28
C ALA A 6 -1.31 -16.11 6.77
N ASP A 7 -2.43 -15.87 7.47
CA ASP A 7 -3.77 -16.33 7.09
C ASP A 7 -4.22 -15.78 5.73
N ILE A 8 -3.67 -14.63 5.33
CA ILE A 8 -3.89 -14.03 4.02
C ILE A 8 -2.69 -14.24 3.10
N GLY A 9 -1.73 -15.12 3.36
CA GLY A 9 -0.63 -15.40 2.42
C GLY A 9 0.33 -14.23 2.14
N GLY A 10 0.38 -13.22 3.01
CA GLY A 10 1.33 -12.11 2.89
C GLY A 10 1.00 -11.10 1.79
N PHE A 11 2.02 -10.35 1.36
CA PHE A 11 1.91 -9.34 0.30
C PHE A 11 1.98 -9.99 -1.09
N ARG A 12 1.19 -9.50 -2.04
CA ARG A 12 1.29 -9.87 -3.45
C ARG A 12 2.49 -9.17 -4.09
N SER A 13 3.31 -9.93 -4.80
CA SER A 13 4.48 -9.43 -5.54
C SER A 13 4.12 -8.55 -6.76
N GLU A 14 2.89 -8.67 -7.24
CA GLU A 14 2.33 -7.97 -8.39
C GLU A 14 1.99 -6.52 -8.08
N VAL A 15 1.91 -6.18 -6.79
CA VAL A 15 1.69 -4.82 -6.32
C VAL A 15 2.95 -4.37 -5.61
N GLY A 16 3.40 -3.17 -5.96
CA GLY A 16 4.35 -2.47 -5.14
C GLY A 16 5.49 -1.82 -5.85
N ARG A 17 6.43 -1.30 -5.05
CA ARG A 17 7.52 -0.49 -5.58
C ARG A 17 8.52 -1.32 -6.38
N ILE A 18 8.83 -0.85 -7.59
CA ILE A 18 9.82 -1.46 -8.48
C ILE A 18 11.02 -0.51 -8.62
N GLY A 19 12.08 -0.76 -7.86
CA GLY A 19 13.29 0.08 -7.86
C GLY A 19 12.97 1.56 -7.59
N LYS A 20 13.27 2.43 -8.57
CA LYS A 20 13.00 3.87 -8.49
C LYS A 20 11.61 4.28 -9.01
N VAL A 21 10.87 3.37 -9.63
CA VAL A 21 9.53 3.65 -10.19
C VAL A 21 8.54 3.86 -9.05
N PRO A 22 7.82 5.00 -9.01
CA PRO A 22 7.05 5.37 -7.84
C PRO A 22 5.66 4.73 -7.73
N VAL A 23 5.53 3.47 -8.17
CA VAL A 23 4.39 2.60 -7.88
C VAL A 23 4.42 2.13 -6.42
N GLY A 24 3.24 1.76 -5.92
CA GLY A 24 2.98 1.21 -4.59
C GLY A 24 1.56 0.63 -4.49
N GLY A 25 1.00 0.60 -3.28
CA GLY A 25 -0.37 0.14 -3.01
C GLY A 25 -0.46 -1.24 -2.35
N GLU A 26 0.69 -1.79 -1.95
CA GLU A 26 0.83 -3.10 -1.31
C GLU A 26 -0.05 -3.21 -0.07
N GLU A 27 -0.02 -2.17 0.78
CA GLU A 27 -0.79 -2.13 2.02
C GLU A 27 -2.29 -2.02 1.72
N THR A 28 -2.67 -1.23 0.71
CA THR A 28 -4.07 -1.08 0.31
C THR A 28 -4.65 -2.39 -0.20
N GLU A 29 -3.95 -3.08 -1.10
CA GLU A 29 -4.34 -4.43 -1.56
C GLU A 29 -4.48 -5.39 -0.39
N LEU A 30 -3.48 -5.42 0.50
CA LEU A 30 -3.46 -6.29 1.67
C LEU A 30 -4.67 -6.05 2.56
N PHE A 31 -4.99 -4.79 2.87
CA PHE A 31 -6.11 -4.44 3.74
C PHE A 31 -7.47 -4.74 3.11
N LEU A 32 -7.61 -4.53 1.80
CA LEU A 32 -8.84 -4.92 1.07
C LEU A 32 -9.06 -6.42 1.18
N ARG A 33 -8.03 -7.22 0.91
CA ARG A 33 -8.11 -8.68 1.00
C ARG A 33 -8.31 -9.18 2.42
N LEU A 34 -7.64 -8.58 3.41
CA LEU A 34 -7.85 -8.87 4.82
C LEU A 34 -9.30 -8.62 5.23
N ARG A 35 -9.90 -7.51 4.77
CA ARG A 35 -11.29 -7.17 5.07
C ARG A 35 -12.27 -8.17 4.45
N THR A 36 -11.99 -8.68 3.26
CA THR A 36 -12.78 -9.75 2.62
C THR A 36 -12.69 -11.07 3.38
N LEU A 37 -11.48 -11.49 3.78
CA LEU A 37 -11.24 -12.77 4.46
C LEU A 37 -11.62 -12.74 5.96
N ARG A 38 -11.67 -11.55 6.58
CA ARG A 38 -11.96 -11.36 8.00
C ARG A 38 -12.97 -10.24 8.18
N PRO A 39 -14.24 -10.44 7.82
CA PRO A 39 -15.28 -9.40 7.88
C PRO A 39 -15.56 -8.90 9.31
N ALA A 40 -15.31 -9.74 10.33
CA ALA A 40 -15.41 -9.35 11.74
C ALA A 40 -14.14 -8.66 12.29
N GLY A 41 -13.04 -8.67 11.52
CA GLY A 41 -11.79 -8.01 11.87
C GLY A 41 -11.92 -6.49 11.87
N ARG A 42 -11.12 -5.82 12.70
CA ARG A 42 -11.13 -4.36 12.80
C ARG A 42 -9.73 -3.80 12.56
N GLY A 43 -9.63 -2.78 11.72
CA GLY A 43 -8.46 -1.91 11.65
C GLY A 43 -8.60 -0.80 12.69
N LEU A 44 -7.56 -0.56 13.48
CA LEU A 44 -7.53 0.52 14.46
C LEU A 44 -6.55 1.59 13.98
N LEU A 45 -7.03 2.83 13.88
CA LEU A 45 -6.19 4.00 13.75
C LEU A 45 -5.88 4.50 15.16
N ASP A 46 -4.60 4.58 15.51
CA ASP A 46 -4.16 5.22 16.76
C ASP A 46 -3.51 6.58 16.45
N PRO A 47 -4.20 7.71 16.69
CA PRO A 47 -3.65 9.04 16.48
C PRO A 47 -2.51 9.39 17.43
N LYS A 48 -2.21 8.58 18.45
CA LYS A 48 -1.06 8.74 19.34
C LYS A 48 0.17 7.98 18.85
N ALA A 49 0.02 7.04 17.93
CA ALA A 49 1.16 6.41 17.27
C ALA A 49 1.99 7.48 16.55
N ARG A 50 3.30 7.49 16.77
CA ARG A 50 4.25 8.43 16.15
C ARG A 50 5.27 7.64 15.36
N VAL A 51 5.48 8.01 14.10
CA VAL A 51 6.48 7.42 13.22
C VAL A 51 7.37 8.55 12.71
N GLN A 52 8.68 8.43 12.91
CA GLN A 52 9.65 9.33 12.27
C GLN A 52 9.90 8.83 10.85
N HIS A 53 9.59 9.65 9.85
CA HIS A 53 9.75 9.30 8.45
C HIS A 53 10.84 10.18 7.82
N TYR A 54 11.89 9.54 7.33
CA TYR A 54 12.92 10.20 6.54
C TYR A 54 12.46 10.42 5.10
N ILE A 55 12.56 11.66 4.62
CA ILE A 55 12.27 12.04 3.24
C ILE A 55 13.57 12.51 2.59
N SER A 56 14.01 11.79 1.56
CA SER A 56 15.22 12.15 0.80
C SER A 56 15.00 13.36 -0.11
N ALA A 57 16.07 14.08 -0.43
CA ALA A 57 16.02 15.32 -1.20
C ALA A 57 15.38 15.16 -2.61
N ASP A 58 15.51 14.00 -3.24
CA ASP A 58 14.88 13.70 -4.53
C ASP A 58 13.34 13.67 -4.45
N ARG A 59 12.78 13.37 -3.27
CA ARG A 59 11.33 13.24 -3.04
C ARG A 59 10.63 14.56 -2.71
N VAL A 60 11.37 15.64 -2.48
CA VAL A 60 10.83 16.97 -2.15
C VAL A 60 10.84 17.92 -3.35
N THR A 61 10.80 17.38 -4.56
CA THR A 61 10.77 18.15 -5.80
C THR A 61 9.39 18.10 -6.46
N LEU A 62 9.00 19.17 -7.16
CA LEU A 62 7.75 19.18 -7.94
C LEU A 62 7.74 18.08 -9.01
N ARG A 63 8.91 17.81 -9.63
CA ARG A 63 9.08 16.73 -10.60
C ARG A 63 8.75 15.36 -9.99
N TYR A 64 9.26 15.08 -8.79
CA TYR A 64 8.92 13.85 -8.08
C TYR A 64 7.44 13.79 -7.74
N PHE A 65 6.86 14.88 -7.23
CA PHE A 65 5.44 14.94 -6.89
C PHE A 65 4.54 14.57 -8.08
N VAL A 66 4.74 15.22 -9.24
CA VAL A 66 3.96 14.93 -10.45
C VAL A 66 4.15 13.48 -10.92
N SER A 67 5.39 13.00 -10.96
CA SER A 67 5.69 11.60 -11.32
C SER A 67 5.02 10.62 -10.36
N ARG A 68 5.08 10.87 -9.05
CA ARG A 68 4.45 10.05 -8.02
C ARG A 68 2.94 10.00 -8.20
N CYS A 69 2.29 11.13 -8.50
CA CYS A 69 0.85 11.20 -8.74
C CYS A 69 0.43 10.36 -9.96
N TYR A 70 1.19 10.43 -11.07
CA TYR A 70 0.91 9.60 -12.24
C TYR A 70 0.99 8.09 -11.90
N HIS A 71 2.08 7.67 -11.26
CA HIS A 71 2.26 6.26 -10.89
C HIS A 71 1.30 5.81 -9.79
N GLU A 72 0.81 6.72 -8.94
CA GLU A 72 -0.29 6.43 -8.01
C GLU A 72 -1.56 6.03 -8.75
N GLY A 73 -1.88 6.71 -9.85
CA GLY A 73 -3.01 6.34 -10.71
C GLY A 73 -2.86 4.92 -11.26
N LEU A 74 -1.67 4.56 -11.74
CA LEU A 74 -1.38 3.21 -12.21
C LEU A 74 -1.52 2.16 -11.11
N SER A 75 -0.98 2.44 -9.92
CA SER A 75 -1.13 1.59 -8.73
C SER A 75 -2.59 1.36 -8.37
N LYS A 76 -3.40 2.42 -8.33
CA LYS A 76 -4.84 2.31 -8.08
C LYS A 76 -5.55 1.46 -9.13
N ALA A 77 -5.19 1.59 -10.40
CA ALA A 77 -5.77 0.76 -11.47
C ALA A 77 -5.46 -0.73 -11.28
N VAL A 78 -4.23 -1.07 -10.86
CA VAL A 78 -3.85 -2.46 -10.53
C VAL A 78 -4.62 -2.96 -9.31
N VAL A 79 -4.63 -2.20 -8.21
CA VAL A 79 -5.34 -2.58 -6.97
C VAL A 79 -6.84 -2.77 -7.23
N THR A 80 -7.48 -1.89 -7.99
CA THR A 80 -8.91 -2.04 -8.36
C THR A 80 -9.16 -3.32 -9.14
N LYS A 81 -8.30 -3.67 -10.11
CA LYS A 81 -8.43 -4.92 -10.86
C LYS A 81 -8.29 -6.14 -9.96
N LEU A 82 -7.35 -6.12 -9.02
CA LEU A 82 -7.13 -7.21 -8.07
C LEU A 82 -8.25 -7.33 -7.03
N ALA A 83 -8.86 -6.21 -6.63
CA ALA A 83 -9.95 -6.18 -5.67
C ALA A 83 -11.32 -6.54 -6.28
N ALA A 84 -11.46 -6.40 -7.61
CA ALA A 84 -12.66 -6.79 -8.35
C ALA A 84 -12.64 -8.25 -8.84
N ALA A 85 -11.50 -8.93 -8.70
CA ALA A 85 -11.32 -10.35 -8.99
C ALA A 85 -11.58 -11.21 -7.74
#